data_AF-A0A7Y3P443-F1
#
_entry.id   AF-A0A7Y3P443-F1
#
_cell.length_a   1.000
_cell.length_b   1.000
_cell.length_c   1.000
_cell.angle_alpha   90.00
_cell.angle_beta   90.00
_cell.angle_gamma   90.00
#
_symmetry.space_group_name_H-M   'P 1'
#
loop_
_entity.id
_entity.type
_entity.pdbx_description
1 polymer ?
#
loop_
_entity_poly.entity_id
_entity_poly.type
_entity_poly.pdbx_seq_one_letter_code
_entity_poly.pdbx_strand_id
1 'polypeptide(L)'
;MEADLRTLYQHAEGFHFSEAAIRALHQRVGRALEAGAQTDDLEAGYRAALRKYFASFDTQTRAQLRDVDRRLAELAQAQLNFNAERNVAVKRLENIGTMLALLDEATA
;
A
#
# COMPACT_ATOMS: atom_id res chain seq x y z
N MET A 1 7.63 -7.52 -28.53
CA MET A 1 8.76 -8.41 -28.22
C MET A 1 8.31 -9.27 -27.05
N GLU A 2 8.02 -10.53 -27.31
CA GLU A 2 7.58 -11.46 -26.26
C GLU A 2 8.80 -11.78 -25.39
N ALA A 3 8.71 -11.52 -24.07
CA ALA A 3 9.84 -11.76 -23.17
C ALA A 3 10.11 -13.26 -23.11
N ASP A 4 11.35 -13.70 -23.32
CA ASP A 4 11.75 -15.12 -23.23
C ASP A 4 11.50 -15.69 -21.82
N LEU A 5 11.26 -17.00 -21.74
CA LEU A 5 10.97 -17.72 -20.50
C LEU A 5 12.05 -17.51 -19.43
N ARG A 6 13.32 -17.47 -19.82
CA ARG A 6 14.44 -17.22 -18.91
C ARG A 6 14.36 -15.83 -18.27
N THR A 7 14.02 -14.82 -19.06
CA THR A 7 13.82 -13.44 -18.57
C THR A 7 12.64 -13.38 -17.59
N LEU A 8 11.52 -14.04 -17.91
CA LEU A 8 10.37 -14.11 -17.00
C LEU A 8 10.72 -14.82 -15.68
N TYR A 9 11.49 -15.91 -15.74
CA TYR A 9 11.94 -16.63 -14.55
C TYR A 9 12.82 -15.75 -13.65
N GLN A 10 13.82 -15.07 -14.21
CA GLN A 10 14.73 -14.19 -13.46
C GLN A 10 13.99 -13.02 -12.78
N HIS A 11 13.04 -12.40 -13.46
CA HIS A 11 12.24 -11.33 -12.83
C HIS A 11 11.28 -11.87 -11.76
N ALA A 12 10.74 -13.07 -11.96
CA ALA A 12 9.87 -13.74 -11.00
C ALA A 12 10.61 -14.24 -9.75
N GLU A 13 11.92 -14.52 -9.84
CA GLU A 13 12.76 -15.01 -8.74
C GLU A 13 12.80 -14.03 -7.55
N GLY A 14 12.71 -12.73 -7.82
CA GLY A 14 12.65 -11.70 -6.78
C GLY A 14 11.36 -11.68 -5.95
N PHE A 15 10.35 -12.50 -6.28
CA PHE A 15 9.05 -12.52 -5.62
C PHE A 15 8.87 -13.75 -4.73
N HIS A 16 8.34 -13.53 -3.53
CA HIS A 16 7.85 -14.62 -2.70
C HIS A 16 6.46 -15.06 -3.17
N PHE A 17 6.37 -16.24 -3.79
CA PHE A 17 5.09 -16.85 -4.17
C PHE A 17 4.37 -17.42 -2.95
N SER A 18 3.23 -16.84 -2.59
CA SER A 18 2.39 -17.36 -1.50
C SER A 18 1.67 -18.66 -1.88
N GLU A 19 1.23 -18.78 -3.13
CA GLU A 19 0.49 -19.94 -3.64
C GLU A 19 1.40 -21.14 -3.93
N ALA A 20 1.03 -22.32 -3.42
CA ALA A 20 1.82 -23.55 -3.61
C ALA A 20 1.93 -23.97 -5.08
N ALA A 21 0.87 -23.77 -5.88
CA ALA A 21 0.84 -24.19 -7.28
C ALA A 21 1.86 -23.44 -8.15
N ILE A 22 1.88 -22.11 -8.08
CA ILE A 22 2.84 -21.30 -8.85
C ILE A 22 4.26 -21.47 -8.35
N ARG A 23 4.46 -21.63 -7.03
CA ARG A 23 5.78 -21.93 -6.45
C ARG A 23 6.34 -23.25 -6.96
N ALA A 24 5.53 -24.30 -6.98
CA ALA A 24 5.93 -25.60 -7.52
C ALA A 24 6.25 -25.52 -9.03
N LEU A 25 5.44 -24.77 -9.79
CA LEU A 25 5.68 -24.55 -11.21
C LEU A 25 6.95 -23.75 -11.49
N HIS A 26 7.19 -22.68 -10.72
CA HIS A 26 8.40 -21.87 -10.77
C HIS A 26 9.66 -22.73 -10.52
N GLN A 27 9.64 -23.58 -9.47
CA GLN A 27 10.74 -24.51 -9.20
C GLN A 27 10.95 -25.56 -10.31
N ARG A 28 9.88 -26.01 -10.99
CA ARG A 28 10.00 -26.92 -12.14
C ARG A 28 10.65 -26.24 -13.33
N VAL A 29 10.25 -25.00 -13.62
CA VAL A 29 10.85 -24.18 -14.68
C VAL A 29 12.32 -23.89 -14.38
N GLY A 30 12.66 -23.49 -13.15
CA GLY A 30 14.04 -23.25 -12.73
C GLY A 30 14.94 -24.47 -12.97
N ARG A 31 14.52 -25.64 -12.50
CA ARG A 31 15.25 -26.90 -12.74
C ARG A 31 15.41 -27.24 -14.22
N ALA A 32 14.40 -26.99 -15.04
CA ALA A 32 14.49 -27.23 -16.48
C ALA A 32 15.47 -26.25 -17.17
N LEU A 33 15.45 -24.97 -16.76
CA LEU A 33 16.36 -23.94 -17.28
C LEU A 33 17.83 -24.16 -16.86
N GLU A 34 18.05 -24.67 -15.65
CA GLU A 34 19.37 -25.05 -15.13
C GLU A 34 19.93 -26.28 -15.85
N ALA A 35 19.09 -27.30 -16.08
CA ALA A 35 19.47 -28.52 -16.78
C ALA A 35 19.64 -28.35 -18.30
N GLY A 36 19.30 -27.18 -18.86
CA GLY A 36 19.27 -26.95 -20.31
C GLY A 36 18.23 -27.80 -21.04
N ALA A 37 17.16 -28.22 -20.35
CA ALA A 37 16.10 -29.04 -20.92
C ALA A 37 15.15 -28.22 -21.81
N GLN A 38 14.42 -28.90 -22.68
CA GLN A 38 13.37 -28.28 -23.49
C GLN A 38 12.23 -27.80 -22.59
N THR A 39 11.77 -26.56 -22.78
CA THR A 39 10.80 -25.90 -21.87
C THR A 39 9.48 -25.52 -22.53
N ASP A 40 9.29 -25.86 -23.81
CA ASP A 40 8.13 -25.50 -24.63
C ASP A 40 6.79 -25.87 -23.94
N ASP A 41 6.73 -27.07 -23.36
CA ASP A 41 5.54 -27.57 -22.65
C ASP A 41 5.24 -26.85 -21.32
N LEU A 42 6.27 -26.25 -20.70
CA LEU A 42 6.16 -25.53 -19.42
C LEU A 42 5.85 -24.05 -19.63
N GLU A 43 6.27 -23.49 -20.76
CA GLU A 43 6.25 -22.05 -21.02
C GLU A 43 4.85 -21.47 -20.97
N ALA A 44 3.90 -22.04 -21.74
CA ALA A 44 2.54 -21.55 -21.79
C ALA A 44 1.85 -21.59 -20.43
N GLY A 45 2.03 -22.69 -19.69
CA GLY A 45 1.47 -22.86 -18.35
C GLY A 45 2.07 -21.89 -17.34
N TYR A 46 3.38 -21.66 -17.41
CA TYR A 46 4.07 -20.74 -16.52
C TYR A 46 3.71 -19.27 -16.79
N ARG A 47 3.63 -18.86 -18.06
CA ARG A 47 3.13 -17.52 -18.44
C ARG A 47 1.71 -17.28 -17.93
N ALA A 48 0.82 -18.25 -18.11
CA ALA A 48 -0.57 -18.15 -17.63
C ALA A 48 -0.64 -18.05 -16.09
N ALA A 49 0.16 -18.86 -15.38
CA ALA A 49 0.24 -18.83 -13.92
C ALA A 49 0.75 -17.48 -13.40
N LEU A 50 1.87 -16.97 -13.94
CA LEU A 50 2.41 -15.66 -13.56
C LEU A 50 1.41 -14.55 -13.83
N ARG A 51 0.76 -14.55 -15.00
CA ARG A 51 -0.25 -13.55 -15.35
C ARG A 51 -1.40 -13.55 -14.34
N LYS A 52 -1.92 -14.72 -13.99
CA LYS A 52 -3.00 -14.85 -13.00
C LYS A 52 -2.57 -14.34 -11.62
N TYR A 53 -1.40 -14.79 -11.15
CA TYR A 53 -0.87 -14.43 -9.84
C TYR A 53 -0.66 -12.92 -9.71
N PHE A 54 0.08 -12.31 -10.64
CA PHE A 54 0.38 -10.88 -10.60
C PHE A 54 -0.84 -10.00 -10.87
N ALA A 55 -1.81 -10.42 -11.69
CA ALA A 55 -3.04 -9.66 -11.89
C ALA A 55 -3.91 -9.63 -10.62
N SER A 56 -4.00 -10.76 -9.89
CA SER A 56 -4.67 -10.80 -8.60
C SER A 56 -3.96 -9.89 -7.58
N PHE A 57 -2.64 -9.96 -7.53
CA PHE A 57 -1.85 -9.15 -6.60
C PHE A 57 -1.92 -7.65 -6.91
N ASP A 58 -1.86 -7.25 -8.18
CA ASP A 58 -2.03 -5.84 -8.61
C ASP A 58 -3.40 -5.31 -8.19
N THR A 59 -4.47 -6.09 -8.42
CA THR A 59 -5.84 -5.71 -8.03
C THR A 59 -5.96 -5.51 -6.52
N GLN A 60 -5.47 -6.47 -5.73
CA GLN A 60 -5.51 -6.41 -4.27
C GLN A 60 -4.67 -5.24 -3.72
N THR A 61 -3.46 -5.08 -4.22
CA THR A 61 -2.54 -4.02 -3.79
C THR A 61 -3.11 -2.64 -4.10
N ARG A 62 -3.71 -2.44 -5.29
CA ARG A 62 -4.39 -1.18 -5.64
C ARG A 62 -5.60 -0.91 -4.75
N ALA A 63 -6.41 -1.92 -4.45
CA ALA A 63 -7.56 -1.77 -3.56
C ALA A 63 -7.12 -1.39 -2.14
N GLN A 64 -6.09 -2.05 -1.62
CA GLN A 64 -5.49 -1.72 -0.33
C GLN A 64 -4.93 -0.30 -0.31
N LEU A 65 -4.20 0.11 -1.34
CA LEU A 65 -3.67 1.47 -1.44
C LEU A 65 -4.79 2.52 -1.42
N ARG A 66 -5.86 2.32 -2.20
CA ARG A 66 -7.03 3.21 -2.19
C ARG A 66 -7.69 3.32 -0.82
N ASP A 67 -7.79 2.21 -0.09
CA ASP A 67 -8.36 2.24 1.26
C ASP A 67 -7.46 2.98 2.25
N VAL A 68 -6.13 2.78 2.16
CA VAL A 68 -5.15 3.53 2.96
C VAL A 68 -5.23 5.03 2.65
N ASP A 69 -5.26 5.42 1.37
CA ASP A 69 -5.37 6.82 0.95
C ASP A 69 -6.66 7.47 1.48
N ARG A 70 -7.79 6.75 1.43
CA ARG A 70 -9.06 7.22 2.00
C ARG A 70 -8.95 7.47 3.50
N ARG A 71 -8.38 6.52 4.26
CA ARG A 71 -8.19 6.67 5.71
C ARG A 71 -7.25 7.82 6.05
N LEU A 72 -6.20 8.03 5.26
CA LEU A 72 -5.29 9.18 5.43
C LEU A 72 -6.02 10.50 5.20
N ALA A 73 -6.88 10.59 4.18
CA ALA A 73 -7.69 11.76 3.92
C ALA A 73 -8.67 12.06 5.08
N GLU A 74 -9.33 11.03 5.61
CA GLU A 74 -10.22 11.14 6.78
C GLU A 74 -9.48 11.66 8.02
N LEU A 75 -8.29 11.12 8.30
CA LEU A 75 -7.45 11.58 9.41
C LEU A 75 -6.98 13.03 9.22
N ALA A 76 -6.57 13.41 8.01
CA ALA A 76 -6.18 14.78 7.71
C ALA A 76 -7.33 15.76 7.96
N GLN A 77 -8.55 15.43 7.52
CA GLN A 77 -9.72 16.26 7.77
C GLN A 77 -10.05 16.37 9.26
N ALA A 78 -9.97 15.26 10.02
CA ALA A 78 -10.17 15.28 11.45
C ALA A 78 -9.14 16.17 12.16
N GLN A 79 -7.87 16.10 11.75
CA GLN A 79 -6.80 16.95 12.28
C GLN A 79 -7.06 18.44 12.02
N LEU A 80 -7.55 18.80 10.83
CA LEU A 80 -7.94 20.17 10.52
C LEU A 80 -9.08 20.66 11.43
N ASN A 81 -10.09 19.82 11.65
CA ASN A 81 -11.20 20.16 12.54
C ASN A 81 -10.74 20.37 13.98
N PHE A 82 -9.93 19.46 14.52
CA PHE A 82 -9.38 19.60 15.87
C PHE A 82 -8.49 20.84 16.04
N ASN A 83 -7.72 21.19 15.02
CA ASN A 83 -6.94 22.43 15.02
C ASN A 83 -7.85 23.68 15.06
N ALA A 84 -8.96 23.66 14.33
CA ALA A 84 -9.94 24.75 14.37
C ALA A 84 -10.59 24.87 15.76
N GLU A 85 -11.03 23.74 16.34
CA GLU A 85 -11.59 23.70 17.70
C GLU A 85 -10.59 24.20 18.75
N ARG A 86 -9.33 23.76 18.65
CA ARG A 86 -8.25 24.22 19.51
C ARG A 86 -8.09 25.74 19.42
N ASN A 87 -8.06 26.29 18.21
CA ASN A 87 -7.89 27.74 18.02
C ASN A 87 -9.05 28.54 18.61
N VAL A 88 -10.29 28.04 18.49
CA VAL A 88 -11.46 28.64 19.14
C VAL A 88 -11.31 28.60 20.67
N ALA A 89 -10.90 27.47 21.24
CA ALA A 89 -10.70 27.33 22.67
C ALA A 89 -9.60 28.27 23.20
N VAL A 90 -8.49 28.41 22.47
CA VAL A 90 -7.42 29.38 22.79
C VAL A 90 -7.97 30.80 22.81
N LYS A 91 -8.72 31.21 21.79
CA LYS A 91 -9.31 32.56 21.74
C LYS A 91 -10.31 32.81 22.85
N ARG A 92 -11.09 31.80 23.25
CA ARG A 92 -11.99 31.89 24.41
C ARG A 92 -11.20 32.12 25.70
N LEU A 93 -10.12 31.38 25.91
CA LEU A 93 -9.27 31.55 27.10
C LEU A 93 -8.63 32.94 27.15
N GLU A 94 -8.11 33.43 26.03
CA GLU A 94 -7.58 34.80 25.92
C GLU A 94 -8.65 35.84 26.33
N ASN A 95 -9.85 35.78 25.75
CA ASN A 95 -10.92 36.72 26.04
C ASN A 95 -11.40 36.66 27.50
N ILE A 96 -11.52 35.46 28.07
CA ILE A 96 -11.88 35.27 29.48
C ILE A 96 -10.80 35.88 30.36
N GLY A 97 -9.52 35.61 30.08
CA GLY A 97 -8.40 36.19 30.81
C GLY A 97 -8.41 37.72 30.80
N THR A 98 -8.66 38.33 29.63
CA THR A 98 -8.82 39.79 29.51
C THR A 98 -9.98 40.31 30.36
N MET A 99 -11.15 39.67 30.31
CA MET A 99 -12.30 40.11 31.07
C MET A 99 -12.09 40.00 32.59
N LEU A 100 -11.46 38.91 33.05
CA LEU A 100 -11.11 38.74 34.46
C LEU A 100 -10.17 39.85 34.93
N ALA A 101 -9.13 40.17 34.16
CA ALA A 101 -8.22 41.26 34.48
C ALA A 101 -8.94 42.62 34.60
N LEU A 102 -9.86 42.94 33.69
CA LEU A 102 -10.66 44.17 33.74
C LEU A 102 -11.57 44.22 34.98
N LEU A 103 -12.13 43.08 35.40
CA LEU A 103 -12.97 43.00 36.60
C LEU A 103 -12.15 43.20 37.87
N ASP A 104 -10.94 42.64 37.92
CA ASP A 104 -10.02 42.83 39.04
C ASP A 104 -9.60 44.30 39.16
N GLU A 105 -9.33 44.97 38.04
CA GLU A 105 -9.02 46.42 38.01
C GLU A 105 -10.20 47.29 38.44
N ALA A 106 -11.44 46.92 38.09
CA ALA A 106 -12.63 47.68 38.43
C ALA A 106 -13.10 47.49 39.88
N THR A 107 -12.59 46.48 40.58
CA THR A 107 -12.96 46.13 41.96
C THR A 107 -11.86 46.40 42.98
N ALA A 108 -10.68 46.85 42.52
CA ALA A 108 -9.57 47.36 43.34
C ALA A 108 -9.77 48.84 43.72
#